data_AF-A0A7S3V6U9-F1
#
_entry.id   AF-A0A7S3V6U9-F1
#
_cell.length_a   1.000
_cell.length_b   1.000
_cell.length_c   1.000
_cell.angle_alpha   90.00
_cell.angle_beta   90.00
_cell.angle_gamma   90.00
#
_symmetry.space_group_name_H-M   'P 1'
#
loop_
_entity.id
_entity.type
_entity.pdbx_description
1 polymer ?
#
loop_
_entity_poly.entity_id
_entity_poly.type
_entity_poly.pdbx_seq_one_letter_code
_entity_poly.pdbx_strand_id
1 'polypeptide(L)'
;MASFHLLSHALLAAFMISCAFSTIAQASNPESEKWLIENAESYPPPTVVTLPSGLQFKILREGDGKFHPAPTTPTKCHYEGRLRDGTIFDSSYRRIEPSTFAPSQVIKGWTEAMQLMVEGDKWELYVPSHLGYGDAGQGDKIPGGDVLIFIIEMIDIEGKNDAEHVVEARRCNVATMEGCNEKENGYVTKATTKFDSGDKKRKEMERIVKVASDNKNVKGDVKFWATRRILLLNRMLVEEEGYIYGDEF
;
A
#
# COMPACT_ATOMS: atom_id res chain seq x y z
N MET A 1 -1.35 -57.27 -26.31
CA MET A 1 -2.43 -56.92 -25.38
C MET A 1 -1.95 -55.76 -24.53
N ALA A 2 -2.64 -54.62 -24.62
CA ALA A 2 -2.71 -53.49 -23.67
C ALA A 2 -1.40 -52.83 -23.22
N SER A 3 -1.29 -51.53 -22.93
CA SER A 3 -2.05 -50.30 -23.16
C SER A 3 -1.24 -49.21 -22.46
N PHE A 4 -1.15 -48.03 -23.06
CA PHE A 4 -1.16 -46.70 -22.42
C PHE A 4 -0.25 -46.42 -21.20
N HIS A 5 0.62 -45.42 -21.34
CA HIS A 5 0.53 -44.24 -20.46
C HIS A 5 0.89 -42.96 -21.22
N LEU A 6 -0.16 -42.24 -21.60
CA LEU A 6 -0.12 -40.82 -21.96
C LEU A 6 0.34 -40.02 -20.73
N LEU A 7 1.39 -39.23 -20.91
CA LEU A 7 1.74 -38.14 -20.00
C LEU A 7 0.60 -37.11 -20.03
N SER A 8 -0.21 -37.15 -18.99
CA SER A 8 -1.24 -36.17 -18.68
C SER A 8 -0.58 -34.80 -18.55
N HIS A 9 -0.90 -33.92 -19.49
CA HIS A 9 -0.66 -32.49 -19.33
C HIS A 9 -1.60 -32.03 -18.22
N ALA A 10 -1.04 -31.77 -17.04
CA ALA A 10 -1.73 -31.04 -15.99
C ALA A 10 -2.01 -29.63 -16.53
N LEU A 11 -3.16 -29.47 -17.17
CA LEU A 11 -3.79 -28.18 -17.40
C LEU A 11 -4.02 -27.58 -16.02
N LEU A 12 -3.17 -26.61 -15.65
CA LEU A 12 -3.47 -25.65 -14.61
C LEU A 12 -4.81 -25.01 -14.97
N ALA A 13 -5.87 -25.47 -14.31
CA ALA A 13 -7.12 -24.76 -14.26
C ALA A 13 -6.84 -23.46 -13.48
N ALA A 14 -6.50 -22.40 -14.21
CA ALA A 14 -6.58 -21.04 -13.71
C ALA A 14 -8.04 -20.83 -13.30
N PHE A 15 -8.31 -20.99 -12.02
CA PHE A 15 -9.57 -20.56 -11.42
C PHE A 15 -9.57 -19.05 -11.59
N MET A 16 -10.25 -18.58 -12.64
CA MET A 16 -10.60 -17.17 -12.83
C MET A 16 -11.48 -16.78 -11.66
N ILE A 17 -10.85 -16.40 -10.55
CA ILE A 17 -11.47 -15.61 -9.49
C ILE A 17 -11.64 -14.21 -10.11
N SER A 18 -12.67 -14.08 -10.93
CA SER A 18 -13.22 -12.77 -11.28
C SER A 18 -13.84 -12.20 -10.01
N CYS A 19 -13.05 -11.49 -9.21
CA CYS A 19 -13.53 -10.80 -8.02
C CYS A 19 -13.00 -9.38 -7.94
N ALA A 20 -13.86 -8.44 -8.31
CA ALA A 20 -14.03 -7.14 -7.66
C ALA A 20 -12.87 -6.11 -7.68
N PHE A 21 -11.67 -6.40 -8.18
CA PHE A 21 -10.58 -5.41 -8.25
C PHE A 21 -10.78 -4.34 -9.34
N SER A 22 -11.61 -4.59 -10.35
CA SER A 22 -11.75 -3.74 -11.54
C SER A 22 -12.35 -2.34 -11.30
N THR A 23 -12.86 -2.00 -10.11
CA THR A 23 -13.45 -0.66 -9.86
C THR A 23 -12.56 0.27 -9.05
N ILE A 24 -11.40 -0.21 -8.57
CA ILE A 24 -10.53 0.53 -7.63
C ILE A 24 -9.20 0.94 -8.28
N ALA A 25 -8.72 0.19 -9.28
CA ALA A 25 -7.49 0.48 -10.02
C ALA A 25 -7.69 1.63 -11.02
N GLN A 26 -7.84 2.86 -10.53
CA GLN A 26 -8.19 4.02 -11.35
C GLN A 26 -6.95 4.62 -12.06
N ALA A 27 -6.28 3.83 -12.91
CA ALA A 27 -5.36 4.36 -13.92
C ALA A 27 -6.16 4.59 -15.22
N SER A 28 -5.91 5.69 -15.91
CA SER A 28 -6.60 6.03 -17.16
C SER A 28 -6.04 5.33 -18.38
N ASN A 29 -4.81 4.80 -18.30
CA ASN A 29 -4.27 3.85 -19.28
C ASN A 29 -4.78 2.43 -18.95
N PRO A 30 -5.50 1.74 -19.88
CA PRO A 30 -6.01 0.39 -19.66
C PRO A 30 -4.94 -0.65 -19.30
N GLU A 31 -3.72 -0.52 -19.84
CA GLU A 31 -2.62 -1.42 -19.48
C GLU A 31 -2.13 -1.20 -18.06
N SER A 32 -2.10 0.05 -17.61
CA SER A 32 -1.70 0.40 -16.24
C SER A 32 -2.77 -0.01 -15.23
N GLU A 33 -4.06 0.12 -15.58
CA GLU A 33 -5.17 -0.40 -14.77
C GLU A 33 -5.10 -1.92 -14.66
N LYS A 34 -4.95 -2.62 -15.79
CA LYS A 34 -4.78 -4.08 -15.81
C LYS A 34 -3.59 -4.52 -14.95
N TRP A 35 -2.46 -3.84 -15.08
CA TRP A 35 -1.25 -4.16 -14.31
C TRP A 35 -1.48 -4.01 -12.80
N LEU A 36 -2.17 -2.95 -12.37
CA LEU A 36 -2.50 -2.75 -10.96
C LEU A 36 -3.40 -3.87 -10.41
N ILE A 37 -4.37 -4.32 -11.20
CA ILE A 37 -5.25 -5.45 -10.83
C ILE A 37 -4.41 -6.72 -10.68
N GLU A 38 -3.61 -7.05 -11.70
CA GLU A 38 -2.76 -8.24 -11.70
C GLU A 38 -1.74 -8.23 -10.56
N ASN A 39 -1.20 -7.05 -10.20
CA ASN A 39 -0.29 -6.90 -9.06
C ASN A 39 -0.97 -7.26 -7.73
N ALA A 40 -2.17 -6.72 -7.47
CA ALA A 40 -2.91 -7.01 -6.24
C ALA A 40 -3.39 -8.46 -6.15
N GLU A 41 -3.75 -9.07 -7.29
CA GLU A 41 -4.17 -10.48 -7.35
C GLU A 41 -3.00 -11.45 -7.19
N SER A 42 -1.84 -11.13 -7.77
CA SER A 42 -0.63 -11.96 -7.70
C SER A 42 0.01 -11.92 -6.31
N TYR A 43 -0.12 -10.79 -5.61
CA TYR A 43 0.53 -10.53 -4.34
C TYR A 43 -0.49 -10.06 -3.28
N PRO A 44 -1.48 -10.88 -2.89
CA PRO A 44 -2.50 -10.44 -1.96
C PRO A 44 -1.90 -10.09 -0.58
N PRO A 45 -2.60 -9.31 0.25
CA PRO A 45 -2.16 -9.00 1.61
C PRO A 45 -1.76 -10.27 2.36
N PRO A 46 -0.68 -10.31 3.15
CA PRO A 46 0.06 -9.14 3.62
C PRO A 46 1.15 -8.62 2.68
N THR A 47 1.27 -9.17 1.47
CA THR A 47 2.34 -8.80 0.52
C THR A 47 2.10 -7.42 -0.09
N VAL A 48 1.03 -7.23 -0.87
CA VAL A 48 0.58 -5.93 -1.38
C VAL A 48 -0.76 -5.57 -0.75
N VAL A 49 -0.86 -4.35 -0.25
CA VAL A 49 -2.06 -3.79 0.37
C VAL A 49 -2.62 -2.69 -0.51
N THR A 50 -3.91 -2.78 -0.85
CA THR A 50 -4.64 -1.73 -1.56
C THR A 50 -5.43 -0.86 -0.59
N LEU A 51 -5.27 0.45 -0.70
CA LEU A 51 -6.02 1.45 0.07
C LEU A 51 -7.28 1.92 -0.68
N PRO A 52 -8.24 2.56 0.02
CA PRO A 52 -9.46 3.09 -0.60
C PRO A 52 -9.23 4.10 -1.74
N SER A 53 -8.08 4.77 -1.75
CA SER A 53 -7.67 5.68 -2.83
C SER A 53 -7.25 4.95 -4.10
N GLY A 54 -7.03 3.63 -4.04
CA GLY A 54 -6.41 2.86 -5.10
C GLY A 54 -4.89 2.82 -5.03
N LEU A 55 -4.26 3.54 -4.10
CA LEU A 55 -2.83 3.36 -3.79
C LEU A 55 -2.60 1.92 -3.34
N GLN A 56 -1.66 1.23 -3.96
CA GLN A 56 -1.17 -0.04 -3.45
C GLN A 56 0.23 0.15 -2.88
N PHE A 57 0.58 -0.63 -1.86
CA PHE A 57 1.93 -0.62 -1.32
C PHE A 57 2.35 -2.00 -0.81
N LYS A 58 3.66 -2.23 -0.81
CA LYS A 58 4.35 -3.34 -0.16
C LYS A 58 5.32 -2.75 0.86
N ILE A 59 5.30 -3.29 2.08
CA ILE A 59 6.30 -2.94 3.08
C ILE A 59 7.54 -3.79 2.80
N LEU A 60 8.68 -3.14 2.56
CA LEU A 60 9.99 -3.79 2.41
C LEU A 60 10.72 -3.86 3.75
N ARG A 61 10.56 -2.82 4.57
CA ARG A 61 11.07 -2.76 5.94
C ARG A 61 10.13 -1.94 6.81
N GLU A 62 9.81 -2.47 7.99
CA GLU A 62 9.10 -1.72 9.03
C GLU A 62 10.15 -0.97 9.87
N GLY A 63 10.03 0.36 9.92
CA GLY A 63 10.82 1.20 10.81
C GLY A 63 10.39 1.04 12.27
N ASP A 64 11.03 1.72 13.20
CA ASP A 64 10.68 1.71 14.63
C ASP A 64 10.25 3.09 15.16
N GLY A 65 10.23 4.09 14.27
CA GLY A 65 9.79 5.47 14.54
C GLY A 65 8.40 5.54 15.16
N LYS A 66 8.19 6.58 15.98
CA LYS A 66 6.96 6.77 16.78
C LYS A 66 5.99 7.78 16.19
N PHE A 67 6.33 8.36 15.04
CA PHE A 67 5.64 9.50 14.49
C PHE A 67 5.49 9.40 12.98
N HIS A 68 4.34 9.83 12.48
CA HIS A 68 4.09 10.18 11.10
C HIS A 68 4.37 11.69 10.90
N PRO A 69 4.91 12.12 9.75
CA PRO A 69 5.04 13.53 9.44
C PRO A 69 3.67 14.20 9.30
N ALA A 70 3.52 15.42 9.84
CA ALA A 70 2.37 16.26 9.52
C ALA A 70 2.44 16.73 8.05
N PRO A 71 1.35 17.27 7.46
CA PRO A 71 1.30 17.59 6.02
C PRO A 71 2.41 18.53 5.52
N THR A 72 2.93 19.39 6.38
CA THR A 72 3.97 20.39 6.05
C THR A 72 5.35 20.03 6.59
N THR A 73 5.49 18.88 7.25
CA THR A 73 6.72 18.52 7.95
C THR A 73 7.79 18.03 6.98
N PRO A 74 8.96 18.69 6.93
CA PRO A 74 10.07 18.22 6.10
C PRO A 74 10.53 16.83 6.54
N THR A 75 10.67 15.94 5.57
CA THR A 75 11.05 14.56 5.79
C THR A 75 12.14 14.17 4.78
N LYS A 76 13.27 13.69 5.28
CA LYS A 76 14.37 13.19 4.45
C LYS A 76 14.06 11.77 4.01
N CYS A 77 14.11 11.55 2.70
CA CYS A 77 13.84 10.25 2.10
C CYS A 77 14.94 9.87 1.11
N HIS A 78 15.33 8.60 1.11
CA HIS A 78 15.82 7.96 -0.09
C HIS A 78 14.64 7.48 -0.95
N TYR A 79 14.77 7.57 -2.28
CA TYR A 79 13.72 7.14 -3.18
C TYR A 79 14.22 6.75 -4.57
N GLU A 80 13.43 5.94 -5.25
CA GLU A 80 13.56 5.67 -6.67
C GLU A 80 12.18 5.57 -7.31
N GLY A 81 11.95 6.31 -8.38
CA GLY A 81 10.75 6.26 -9.19
C GLY A 81 11.01 5.62 -10.55
N ARG A 82 10.20 4.62 -10.91
CA ARG A 82 10.27 3.91 -12.19
C ARG A 82 8.90 3.63 -12.78
N LEU A 83 8.89 3.45 -14.10
CA LEU A 83 7.73 2.97 -14.85
C LEU A 83 7.61 1.43 -14.75
N ARG A 84 6.49 0.88 -15.19
CA ARG A 84 6.21 -0.57 -15.17
C ARG A 84 7.24 -1.41 -15.94
N ASP A 85 7.87 -0.84 -16.95
CA ASP A 85 8.90 -1.48 -17.76
C ASP A 85 10.29 -1.47 -17.10
N GLY A 86 10.41 -0.86 -15.91
CA GLY A 86 11.67 -0.70 -15.17
C GLY A 86 12.43 0.58 -15.50
N THR A 87 11.94 1.42 -16.41
CA THR A 87 12.58 2.70 -16.75
C THR A 87 12.56 3.63 -15.53
N ILE A 88 13.74 3.90 -14.97
CA ILE A 88 13.92 4.82 -13.85
C ILE A 88 13.89 6.27 -14.36
N PHE A 89 12.95 7.07 -13.85
CA PHE A 89 12.80 8.48 -14.24
C PHE A 89 13.40 9.47 -13.22
N ASP A 90 13.53 9.05 -11.95
CA ASP A 90 14.17 9.81 -10.88
C ASP A 90 14.66 8.87 -9.76
N SER A 91 15.81 9.15 -9.16
CA SER A 91 16.40 8.32 -8.10
C SER A 91 17.39 9.12 -7.26
N SER A 92 17.18 9.16 -5.95
CA SER A 92 18.13 9.79 -5.02
C SER A 92 19.32 8.89 -4.71
N TYR A 93 19.17 7.56 -4.85
CA TYR A 93 20.28 6.61 -4.75
C TYR A 93 21.33 6.85 -5.83
N ARG A 94 20.91 7.17 -7.06
CA ARG A 94 21.84 7.56 -8.15
C ARG A 94 22.60 8.85 -7.86
N ARG A 95 22.05 9.72 -7.01
CA ARG A 95 22.71 10.95 -6.55
C ARG A 95 23.52 10.75 -5.27
N ILE A 96 23.39 9.59 -4.61
CA ILE A 96 24.06 9.24 -3.34
C ILE A 96 23.70 10.24 -2.22
N GLU A 97 22.53 10.87 -2.31
CA GLU A 97 22.10 11.89 -1.37
C GLU A 97 20.58 11.82 -1.20
N PRO A 98 20.05 11.74 0.05
CA PRO A 98 18.62 11.86 0.30
C PRO A 98 18.05 13.18 -0.22
N SER A 99 16.73 13.25 -0.35
CA SER A 99 16.03 14.50 -0.66
C SER A 99 14.97 14.77 0.39
N THR A 100 14.73 16.04 0.68
CA THR A 100 13.74 16.47 1.68
C THR A 100 12.43 16.82 1.00
N PHE A 101 11.34 16.24 1.47
CA PHE A 101 9.99 16.50 0.99
C PHE A 101 9.03 16.71 2.17
N ALA A 102 8.01 17.54 1.98
CA ALA A 102 6.83 17.54 2.85
C ALA A 102 5.66 16.85 2.15
N PRO A 103 4.77 16.13 2.87
CA PRO A 103 3.63 15.43 2.25
C PRO A 103 2.77 16.34 1.35
N SER A 104 2.62 17.61 1.67
CA SER A 104 1.85 18.60 0.90
C SER A 104 2.52 19.08 -0.41
N GLN A 105 3.78 18.72 -0.67
CA GLN A 105 4.57 19.21 -1.81
C GLN A 105 4.81 18.15 -2.89
N VAL A 106 4.28 16.94 -2.68
CA VAL A 106 4.50 15.77 -3.54
C VAL A 106 3.19 15.27 -4.14
N ILE A 107 3.27 14.32 -5.06
CA ILE A 107 2.08 13.69 -5.66
C ILE A 107 1.19 13.04 -4.58
N LYS A 108 -0.11 12.94 -4.84
CA LYS A 108 -1.11 12.50 -3.83
C LYS A 108 -0.80 11.12 -3.25
N GLY A 109 -0.26 10.20 -4.06
CA GLY A 109 0.13 8.88 -3.59
C GLY A 109 1.27 8.92 -2.56
N TRP A 110 2.25 9.79 -2.76
CA TRP A 110 3.30 10.04 -1.77
C TRP A 110 2.73 10.75 -0.54
N THR A 111 1.86 11.76 -0.72
CA THR A 111 1.20 12.46 0.40
C THR A 111 0.51 11.47 1.33
N GLU A 112 -0.24 10.51 0.77
CA GLU A 112 -0.93 9.48 1.54
C GLU A 112 0.06 8.51 2.20
N ALA A 113 1.02 7.96 1.45
CA ALA A 113 1.99 7.00 1.98
C ALA A 113 2.85 7.58 3.11
N MET A 114 3.41 8.78 2.91
CA MET A 114 4.27 9.43 3.91
C MET A 114 3.56 9.61 5.25
N GLN A 115 2.26 9.93 5.25
CA GLN A 115 1.47 10.10 6.47
C GLN A 115 1.03 8.77 7.11
N LEU A 116 1.38 7.63 6.51
CA LEU A 116 1.23 6.29 7.08
C LEU A 116 2.57 5.66 7.49
N MET A 117 3.67 6.21 6.99
CA MET A 117 5.04 5.78 7.29
C MET A 117 5.60 6.49 8.52
N VAL A 118 6.63 5.88 9.10
CA VAL A 118 7.46 6.45 10.16
C VAL A 118 8.93 6.34 9.77
N GLU A 119 9.81 6.95 10.55
CA GLU A 119 11.26 6.80 10.38
C GLU A 119 11.70 5.33 10.38
N GLY A 120 12.57 4.99 9.43
CA GLY A 120 13.09 3.65 9.18
C GLY A 120 12.24 2.81 8.21
N ASP A 121 11.00 3.21 7.94
CA ASP A 121 10.14 2.51 6.97
C ASP A 121 10.76 2.57 5.58
N LYS A 122 10.74 1.42 4.89
CA LYS A 122 11.04 1.31 3.46
C LYS A 122 9.87 0.65 2.76
N TRP A 123 9.17 1.38 1.91
CA TRP A 123 7.96 0.91 1.23
C TRP A 123 8.16 0.97 -0.28
N GLU A 124 7.54 0.02 -0.98
CA GLU A 124 7.33 0.09 -2.41
C GLU A 124 5.87 0.47 -2.68
N LEU A 125 5.65 1.57 -3.39
CA LEU A 125 4.35 2.10 -3.75
C LEU A 125 4.04 1.80 -5.21
N TYR A 126 2.78 1.52 -5.49
CA TYR A 126 2.23 1.40 -6.84
C TYR A 126 1.11 2.46 -6.97
N VAL A 127 1.46 3.55 -7.63
CA VAL A 127 0.68 4.79 -7.62
C VAL A 127 -0.12 4.90 -8.93
N PRO A 128 -1.45 4.71 -8.91
CA PRO A 128 -2.29 4.94 -10.09
C PRO A 128 -2.19 6.39 -10.56
N SER A 129 -2.41 6.63 -11.87
CA SER A 129 -2.16 7.93 -12.49
C SER A 129 -2.90 9.09 -11.80
N HIS A 130 -4.13 8.90 -11.34
CA HIS A 130 -4.90 9.95 -10.65
C HIS A 130 -4.33 10.36 -9.27
N LEU A 131 -3.47 9.53 -8.69
CA LEU A 131 -2.66 9.83 -7.49
C LEU A 131 -1.23 10.29 -7.83
N GLY A 132 -0.84 10.21 -9.11
CA GLY A 132 0.42 10.68 -9.67
C GLY A 132 0.22 11.89 -10.59
N TYR A 133 0.72 11.78 -11.82
CA TYR A 133 0.72 12.86 -12.82
C TYR A 133 -0.49 12.86 -13.77
N GLY A 134 -1.49 12.01 -13.53
CA GLY A 134 -2.73 11.93 -14.30
C GLY A 134 -2.52 11.65 -15.79
N ASP A 135 -3.51 12.00 -16.58
CA ASP A 135 -3.54 11.75 -18.04
C ASP A 135 -2.55 12.63 -18.81
N ALA A 136 -2.09 13.72 -18.19
CA ALA A 136 -1.12 14.62 -18.79
C ALA A 136 0.32 14.07 -18.72
N GLY A 137 0.62 13.21 -17.75
CA GLY A 137 1.98 12.75 -17.51
C GLY A 137 2.90 13.90 -17.02
N GLN A 138 4.21 13.70 -17.15
CA GLN A 138 5.21 14.70 -16.74
C GLN A 138 6.33 14.79 -17.80
N GLY A 139 6.19 15.77 -18.70
CA GLY A 139 7.14 15.98 -19.79
C GLY A 139 7.37 14.71 -20.62
N ASP A 140 8.61 14.49 -21.04
CA ASP A 140 8.97 13.31 -21.84
C ASP A 140 9.32 12.08 -20.98
N LYS A 141 9.30 12.21 -19.64
CA LYS A 141 9.77 11.16 -18.73
C LYS A 141 8.68 10.21 -18.26
N ILE A 142 7.46 10.71 -18.11
CA ILE A 142 6.34 9.96 -17.55
C ILE A 142 5.15 10.08 -18.51
N PRO A 143 4.77 8.99 -19.20
CA PRO A 143 3.60 8.98 -20.05
C PRO A 143 2.32 9.28 -19.26
N GLY A 144 1.35 9.87 -19.96
CA GLY A 144 0.02 10.10 -19.42
C GLY A 144 -0.70 8.81 -19.06
N GLY A 145 -1.37 8.80 -17.91
CA GLY A 145 -2.19 7.68 -17.47
C GLY A 145 -1.44 6.48 -16.90
N ASP A 146 -0.11 6.55 -16.82
CA ASP A 146 0.70 5.46 -16.30
C ASP A 146 0.66 5.31 -14.78
N VAL A 147 0.80 4.07 -14.34
CA VAL A 147 1.12 3.74 -12.95
C VAL A 147 2.60 3.98 -12.69
N LEU A 148 2.90 4.57 -11.55
CA LEU A 148 4.27 4.81 -11.11
C LEU A 148 4.63 3.82 -10.01
N ILE A 149 5.83 3.28 -10.06
CA ILE A 149 6.38 2.44 -9.01
C ILE A 149 7.43 3.26 -8.29
N PHE A 150 7.27 3.43 -6.97
CA PHE A 150 8.23 4.13 -6.14
C PHE A 150 8.76 3.23 -5.05
N ILE A 151 10.05 3.26 -4.79
CA ILE A 151 10.60 2.87 -3.49
C ILE A 151 10.82 4.15 -2.69
N ILE A 152 10.36 4.17 -1.44
CA ILE A 152 10.58 5.27 -0.49
C ILE A 152 11.17 4.67 0.77
N GLU A 153 12.30 5.20 1.20
CA GLU A 153 12.93 4.92 2.49
C GLU A 153 12.92 6.20 3.32
N MET A 154 12.17 6.22 4.42
CA MET A 154 12.05 7.37 5.30
C MET A 154 13.22 7.39 6.30
N ILE A 155 14.09 8.39 6.17
CA ILE A 155 15.34 8.48 6.94
C ILE A 155 15.14 9.30 8.22
N ASP A 156 14.50 10.46 8.11
CA ASP A 156 14.32 11.39 9.22
C ASP A 156 13.09 12.29 8.99
N ILE A 157 12.30 12.49 10.04
CA ILE A 157 11.20 13.44 10.10
C ILE A 157 11.70 14.65 10.90
N GLU A 158 11.92 15.76 10.22
CA GLU A 158 12.44 16.96 10.87
C GLU A 158 11.43 17.50 11.89
N GLY A 159 11.92 17.93 13.05
CA GLY A 159 11.07 18.48 14.10
C GLY A 159 10.23 17.44 14.87
N LYS A 160 10.53 16.13 14.78
CA LYS A 160 9.79 15.06 15.51
C LYS A 160 9.69 15.18 17.04
N ASN A 161 10.47 16.08 17.64
CA ASN A 161 10.39 16.38 19.07
C ASN A 161 9.34 17.45 19.40
N ASP A 162 8.68 18.02 18.40
CA ASP A 162 7.64 19.03 18.51
C ASP A 162 6.30 18.47 18.01
N ALA A 163 5.31 18.44 18.90
CA ALA A 163 4.00 17.86 18.63
C ALA A 163 3.20 18.61 17.54
N GLU A 164 3.56 19.85 17.19
CA GLU A 164 2.95 20.57 16.06
C GLU A 164 3.34 19.94 14.71
N HIS A 165 4.53 19.34 14.63
CA HIS A 165 5.13 18.87 13.39
C HIS A 165 4.93 17.38 13.14
N VAL A 166 4.32 16.64 14.06
CA VAL A 166 4.15 15.19 13.93
C VAL A 166 2.80 14.69 14.43
N VAL A 167 2.41 13.53 13.93
CA VAL A 167 1.27 12.77 14.43
C VAL A 167 1.79 11.48 15.04
N GLU A 168 1.39 11.17 16.27
CA GLU A 168 1.78 9.91 16.93
C GLU A 168 1.35 8.69 16.10
N ALA A 169 2.32 7.85 15.75
CA ALA A 169 2.12 6.61 15.03
C ALA A 169 1.66 5.52 15.99
N ARG A 170 0.35 5.49 16.25
CA ARG A 170 -0.26 4.43 17.08
C ARG A 170 -0.14 3.09 16.38
N ARG A 171 0.84 2.29 16.82
CA ARG A 171 1.04 0.90 16.41
C ARG A 171 0.25 -0.01 17.35
N CYS A 172 -1.01 -0.18 17.03
CA CYS A 172 -1.85 -1.18 17.68
C CYS A 172 -1.23 -2.57 17.47
N ASN A 173 -0.78 -3.19 18.55
CA ASN A 173 -0.34 -4.58 18.57
C ASN A 173 -1.60 -5.46 18.63
N VAL A 174 -1.91 -6.17 17.54
CA VAL A 174 -3.21 -6.85 17.41
C VAL A 174 -3.30 -8.14 18.22
N ALA A 175 -2.17 -8.69 18.67
CA ALA A 175 -2.11 -9.81 19.61
C ALA A 175 -2.33 -9.39 21.08
N THR A 176 -1.72 -8.28 21.52
CA THR A 176 -1.72 -7.86 22.93
C THR A 176 -2.67 -6.70 23.24
N MET A 177 -3.19 -6.03 22.21
CA MET A 177 -3.97 -4.78 22.28
C MET A 177 -3.18 -3.56 22.78
N GLU A 178 -1.86 -3.67 22.94
CA GLU A 178 -1.01 -2.54 23.31
C GLU A 178 -1.02 -1.46 22.21
N GLY A 179 -1.15 -0.19 22.60
CA GLY A 179 -1.15 0.95 21.67
C GLY A 179 -2.43 1.13 20.85
N CYS A 180 -3.44 0.28 21.04
CA CYS A 180 -4.74 0.36 20.37
C CYS A 180 -5.70 1.29 21.15
N ASN A 181 -6.45 2.14 20.44
CA ASN A 181 -7.55 2.90 21.06
C ASN A 181 -8.84 2.07 21.18
N GLU A 182 -9.86 2.56 21.90
CA GLU A 182 -11.12 1.83 22.14
C GLU A 182 -11.81 1.36 20.84
N LYS A 183 -11.82 2.21 19.81
CA LYS A 183 -12.43 1.87 18.51
C LYS A 183 -11.64 0.77 17.79
N GLU A 184 -10.32 0.81 17.89
CA GLU A 184 -9.43 -0.23 17.34
C GLU A 184 -9.61 -1.54 18.12
N ASN A 185 -9.60 -1.50 19.46
CA ASN A 185 -9.84 -2.67 20.32
C ASN A 185 -11.15 -3.39 19.98
N GLY A 186 -12.24 -2.62 19.84
CA GLY A 186 -13.53 -3.17 19.46
C GLY A 186 -13.52 -3.80 18.06
N TYR A 187 -12.78 -3.21 17.11
CA TYR A 187 -12.64 -3.76 15.77
C TYR A 187 -11.78 -5.03 15.74
N VAL A 188 -10.61 -5.04 16.37
CA VAL A 188 -9.71 -6.20 16.41
C VAL A 188 -10.43 -7.38 17.06
N THR A 189 -11.08 -7.19 18.21
CA THR A 189 -11.86 -8.24 18.89
C THR A 189 -12.93 -8.86 17.97
N LYS A 190 -13.67 -8.00 17.25
CA LYS A 190 -14.66 -8.44 16.26
C LYS A 190 -14.00 -9.15 15.08
N ALA A 191 -12.87 -8.66 14.60
CA ALA A 191 -12.18 -9.22 13.44
C ALA A 191 -11.62 -10.62 13.74
N THR A 192 -11.04 -10.82 14.92
CA THR A 192 -10.52 -12.13 15.38
C THR A 192 -11.59 -13.21 15.38
N THR A 193 -12.82 -12.86 15.75
CA THR A 193 -13.94 -13.83 15.82
C THR A 193 -14.71 -13.96 14.50
N LYS A 194 -14.92 -12.86 13.77
CA LYS A 194 -15.73 -12.85 12.54
C LYS A 194 -14.94 -13.27 11.30
N PHE A 195 -13.64 -12.98 11.26
CA PHE A 195 -12.75 -13.26 10.14
C PHE A 195 -11.65 -14.23 10.59
N ASP A 196 -12.08 -15.42 10.98
CA ASP A 196 -11.28 -16.50 11.57
C ASP A 196 -10.22 -17.14 10.64
N SER A 197 -10.06 -16.64 9.41
CA SER A 197 -9.05 -17.13 8.46
C SER A 197 -8.47 -15.99 7.63
N GLY A 198 -7.26 -16.20 7.08
CA GLY A 198 -6.61 -15.24 6.19
C GLY A 198 -7.52 -14.83 5.03
N ASP A 199 -8.12 -15.80 4.34
CA ASP A 199 -9.06 -15.55 3.24
C ASP A 199 -10.25 -14.67 3.64
N LYS A 200 -10.83 -14.88 4.83
CA LYS A 200 -11.95 -14.03 5.30
C LYS A 200 -11.48 -12.62 5.62
N LYS A 201 -10.27 -12.45 6.14
CA LYS A 201 -9.67 -11.13 6.37
C LYS A 201 -9.40 -10.42 5.05
N ARG A 202 -8.81 -11.09 4.05
CA ARG A 202 -8.59 -10.50 2.71
C ARG A 202 -9.90 -10.09 2.04
N LYS A 203 -10.94 -10.93 2.10
CA LYS A 203 -12.30 -10.58 1.62
C LYS A 203 -12.90 -9.38 2.35
N GLU A 204 -12.67 -9.25 3.65
CA GLU A 204 -13.11 -8.05 4.39
C GLU A 204 -12.31 -6.82 3.96
N MET A 205 -10.99 -6.93 3.73
CA MET A 205 -10.18 -5.83 3.20
C MET A 205 -10.73 -5.36 1.84
N GLU A 206 -10.95 -6.29 0.90
CA GLU A 206 -11.57 -6.00 -0.42
C GLU A 206 -12.91 -5.29 -0.26
N ARG A 207 -13.78 -5.79 0.62
CA ARG A 207 -15.09 -5.18 0.90
C ARG A 207 -14.95 -3.76 1.46
N ILE A 208 -13.99 -3.53 2.37
CA ILE A 208 -13.74 -2.20 2.94
C ILE A 208 -13.25 -1.24 1.87
N VAL A 209 -12.30 -1.66 1.04
CA VAL A 209 -11.78 -0.84 -0.07
C VAL A 209 -12.92 -0.45 -1.00
N LYS A 210 -13.72 -1.41 -1.49
CA LYS A 210 -14.85 -1.16 -2.38
C LYS A 210 -15.87 -0.17 -1.80
N VAL A 211 -16.29 -0.37 -0.55
CA VAL A 211 -17.28 0.52 0.09
C VAL A 211 -16.73 1.93 0.27
N ALA A 212 -15.43 2.07 0.52
CA ALA A 212 -14.79 3.36 0.74
C ALA A 212 -14.40 4.09 -0.56
N SER A 213 -14.18 3.36 -1.66
CA SER A 213 -13.89 3.91 -2.99
C SER A 213 -15.14 4.40 -3.71
N ASP A 214 -16.26 3.65 -3.64
CA ASP A 214 -17.46 3.89 -4.47
C ASP A 214 -18.20 5.19 -4.12
N ASN A 215 -18.02 5.72 -2.92
CA ASN A 215 -18.76 6.88 -2.46
C ASN A 215 -17.89 8.15 -2.50
N LYS A 216 -18.04 8.90 -3.59
CA LYS A 216 -17.38 10.21 -3.83
C LYS A 216 -17.66 11.26 -2.74
N ASN A 217 -18.72 11.08 -1.95
CA ASN A 217 -19.14 11.98 -0.86
C ASN A 217 -18.86 11.40 0.54
N VAL A 218 -18.07 10.32 0.65
CA VAL A 218 -17.62 9.84 1.95
C VAL A 218 -16.76 10.90 2.63
N LYS A 219 -17.15 11.26 3.85
CA LYS A 219 -16.40 12.17 4.72
C LYS A 219 -14.99 11.61 5.02
N GLY A 220 -14.02 12.50 5.24
CA GLY A 220 -12.61 12.12 5.41
C GLY A 220 -12.36 11.16 6.59
N ASP A 221 -13.11 11.31 7.68
CA ASP A 221 -13.06 10.45 8.87
C ASP A 221 -13.44 8.99 8.56
N VAL A 222 -14.40 8.78 7.65
CA VAL A 222 -14.83 7.45 7.23
C VAL A 222 -13.79 6.80 6.33
N LYS A 223 -13.14 7.55 5.41
CA LYS A 223 -12.01 7.03 4.62
C LYS A 223 -10.82 6.68 5.50
N PHE A 224 -10.46 7.57 6.42
CA PHE A 224 -9.41 7.32 7.40
C PHE A 224 -9.68 6.03 8.19
N TRP A 225 -10.92 5.84 8.66
CA TRP A 225 -11.30 4.63 9.38
C TRP A 225 -11.32 3.36 8.50
N ALA A 226 -11.61 3.49 7.20
CA ALA A 226 -11.47 2.37 6.26
C ALA A 226 -9.99 1.96 6.13
N THR A 227 -9.10 2.92 5.90
CA THR A 227 -7.64 2.71 5.86
C THR A 227 -7.15 2.05 7.15
N ARG A 228 -7.50 2.58 8.33
CA ARG A 228 -7.08 1.98 9.61
C ARG A 228 -7.50 0.52 9.77
N ARG A 229 -8.72 0.15 9.37
CA ARG A 229 -9.18 -1.25 9.44
C ARG A 229 -8.41 -2.16 8.48
N ILE A 230 -8.10 -1.69 7.28
CA ILE A 230 -7.27 -2.43 6.31
C ILE A 230 -5.89 -2.70 6.93
N LEU A 231 -5.26 -1.68 7.54
CA LEU A 231 -3.95 -1.84 8.18
C LEU A 231 -3.99 -2.78 9.39
N LEU A 232 -5.05 -2.75 10.20
CA LEU A 232 -5.24 -3.69 11.31
C LEU A 232 -5.38 -5.14 10.81
N LEU A 233 -6.22 -5.38 9.80
CA LEU A 233 -6.36 -6.70 9.19
C LEU A 233 -5.02 -7.17 8.58
N ASN A 234 -4.29 -6.27 7.92
CA ASN A 234 -2.97 -6.59 7.39
C ASN A 234 -1.99 -7.02 8.48
N ARG A 235 -1.96 -6.32 9.61
CA ARG A 235 -1.11 -6.68 10.76
C ARG A 235 -1.49 -8.03 11.34
N MET A 236 -2.79 -8.34 11.44
CA MET A 236 -3.24 -9.67 11.86
C MET A 236 -2.76 -10.75 10.89
N LEU A 237 -2.82 -10.51 9.57
CA LEU A 237 -2.31 -11.44 8.57
C LEU A 237 -0.81 -11.66 8.69
N VAL A 238 -0.04 -10.60 8.93
CA VAL A 238 1.42 -10.69 9.15
C VAL A 238 1.74 -11.59 10.34
N GLU A 239 1.06 -11.38 11.47
CA GLU A 239 1.27 -12.16 12.69
C GLU A 239 0.82 -13.63 12.53
N GLU A 240 -0.35 -13.87 11.91
CA GLU A 240 -0.91 -15.21 11.73
C GLU A 240 -0.14 -16.06 10.71
N GLU A 241 0.35 -15.44 9.64
CA GLU A 241 1.06 -16.13 8.55
C GLU A 241 2.58 -16.12 8.73
N GLY A 242 3.09 -15.45 9.77
CA GLY A 242 4.53 -15.30 10.03
C GLY A 242 5.26 -14.59 8.88
N TYR A 243 4.59 -13.64 8.22
CA TYR A 243 5.13 -12.95 7.06
C TYR A 243 6.27 -12.01 7.49
N ILE A 244 7.42 -12.13 6.82
CA ILE A 244 8.61 -11.31 7.09
C ILE A 244 8.79 -10.36 5.90
N TYR A 245 8.89 -9.07 6.19
CA TYR A 245 9.21 -8.07 5.17
C TYR A 245 10.63 -8.30 4.63
N GLY A 246 10.75 -8.36 3.31
CA GLY A 246 12.04 -8.50 2.64
C GLY A 246 12.60 -7.13 2.24
N ASP A 247 13.84 -6.84 2.64
CA ASP A 247 14.58 -5.65 2.22
C ASP A 247 15.27 -5.86 0.86
N GLU A 248 14.72 -6.73 0.00
CA GLU A 248 15.28 -7.00 -1.33
C GLU A 248 15.06 -5.79 -2.24
N PHE A 249 16.02 -4.86 -2.19
CA PHE A 249 16.38 -3.91 -3.24
C PHE A 249 17.82 -3.44 -3.03
#